data_AF-A0A1C5XKL7-F1
#
_entry.id   AF-A0A1C5XKL7-F1
#
_cell.length_a   1.000
_cell.length_b   1.000
_cell.length_c   1.000
_cell.angle_alpha   90.00
_cell.angle_beta   90.00
_cell.angle_gamma   90.00
#
_symmetry.space_group_name_H-M   'P 1'
#
loop_
_entity.id
_entity.type
_entity.pdbx_description
1 polymer ?
#
loop_
_entity_poly.entity_id
_entity_poly.type
_entity_poly.pdbx_seq_one_letter_code
_entity_poly.pdbx_strand_id
1 'polypeptide(L)'
;MKKLLNTLYVTSENSYLSLDGENIVIYEKESELGRVPLHNLEGIVSFGYRGTSPALMGACAEKNISLCYMTPQGKFLARVTGKTRGNVVLRKQQYESSNDDTIALEIAKSCILGKVHNARWVLERAIRDHAMQIDAERVKKASELLKNSIAMVRSSTSKDELRGYEGEAASIYFGVFDELILQQKKDFTFQGRNRRPPMDKMNAMLSFVYTLLTNMETSALESVGLDPCVGYLHTERPGRVSLALDMMEELRAVLADRFVLSLVNKKMITGKNFT
;
A
#
# COMPACT_ATOMS: atom_id res chain seq x y z
N MET A 1 -22.43 -5.35 6.67
CA MET A 1 -21.31 -4.40 6.54
C MET A 1 -20.13 -4.91 7.33
N LYS A 2 -18.93 -4.96 6.75
CA LYS A 2 -17.69 -5.32 7.47
C LYS A 2 -17.37 -4.21 8.48
N LYS A 3 -17.12 -4.57 9.74
CA LYS A 3 -16.69 -3.63 10.78
C LYS A 3 -15.18 -3.39 10.59
N LEU A 4 -14.77 -2.13 10.45
CA LEU A 4 -13.36 -1.76 10.44
C LEU A 4 -12.83 -1.86 11.87
N LEU A 5 -11.73 -2.58 12.07
CA LEU A 5 -11.12 -2.84 13.37
C LEU A 5 -9.69 -2.30 13.41
N ASN A 6 -8.97 -2.48 14.52
CA ASN A 6 -7.62 -1.95 14.67
C ASN A 6 -6.56 -2.90 14.07
N THR A 7 -5.40 -2.35 13.69
CA THR A 7 -4.21 -3.15 13.38
C THR A 7 -3.21 -3.03 14.51
N LEU A 8 -2.75 -4.17 15.04
CA LEU A 8 -1.70 -4.23 16.07
C LEU A 8 -0.31 -4.27 15.43
N TYR A 9 0.55 -3.32 15.76
CA TYR A 9 1.95 -3.31 15.33
C TYR A 9 2.85 -3.75 16.49
N VAL A 10 3.64 -4.81 16.27
CA VAL A 10 4.59 -5.34 17.24
C VAL A 10 6.00 -5.06 16.74
N THR A 11 6.61 -4.00 17.28
CA THR A 11 7.87 -3.46 16.77
C THR A 11 9.12 -3.94 17.52
N SER A 12 8.97 -4.59 18.69
CA SER A 12 10.12 -5.15 19.40
C SER A 12 10.63 -6.41 18.70
N GLU A 13 11.94 -6.42 18.42
CA GLU A 13 12.61 -7.52 17.71
C GLU A 13 12.58 -8.85 18.49
N ASN A 14 12.50 -8.76 19.81
CA ASN A 14 12.55 -9.90 20.74
C ASN A 14 11.16 -10.32 21.24
N SER A 15 10.10 -9.73 20.70
CA SER A 15 8.73 -10.06 21.09
C SER A 15 8.29 -11.41 20.50
N TYR A 16 7.63 -12.22 21.33
CA TYR A 16 6.95 -13.45 20.95
C TYR A 16 5.44 -13.28 21.15
N LEU A 17 4.64 -13.67 20.15
CA LEU A 17 3.19 -13.53 20.24
C LEU A 17 2.52 -14.88 20.46
N SER A 18 1.63 -14.94 21.44
CA SER A 18 0.89 -16.15 21.78
C SER A 18 -0.61 -15.90 21.86
N LEU A 19 -1.38 -16.99 21.91
CA LEU A 19 -2.81 -16.97 22.16
C LEU A 19 -3.08 -17.38 23.60
N ASP A 20 -3.78 -16.53 24.35
CA ASP A 20 -4.33 -16.82 25.68
C ASP A 20 -5.84 -16.55 25.66
N GLY A 21 -6.63 -17.62 25.59
CA GLY A 21 -8.07 -17.55 25.35
C GLY A 21 -8.39 -16.87 24.01
N GLU A 22 -9.06 -15.72 24.08
CA GLU A 22 -9.46 -14.91 22.92
C GLU A 22 -8.58 -13.64 22.75
N ASN A 23 -7.41 -13.62 23.41
CA ASN A 23 -6.49 -12.50 23.38
C ASN A 23 -5.16 -12.90 22.75
N ILE A 24 -4.58 -11.96 21.99
CA ILE A 24 -3.16 -12.00 21.68
C ILE A 24 -2.37 -11.48 22.89
N VAL A 25 -1.35 -12.22 23.31
CA VAL A 25 -0.44 -11.82 24.39
C VAL A 25 0.96 -11.65 23.81
N ILE A 26 1.57 -10.51 24.13
CA ILE A 26 2.90 -10.13 23.67
C ILE A 26 3.88 -10.37 24.81
N TYR A 27 4.83 -11.27 24.59
CA TYR A 27 5.90 -11.57 25.55
C TYR A 27 7.22 -10.98 25.08
N GLU A 28 7.98 -10.40 25.99
CA GLU A 28 9.40 -10.13 25.79
C GLU A 28 10.19 -10.82 26.89
N LYS A 29 11.10 -11.71 26.48
CA LYS A 29 11.74 -12.70 27.36
C LYS A 29 10.69 -13.56 28.08
N GLU A 30 10.55 -13.39 29.39
CA GLU A 30 9.57 -14.08 30.24
C GLU A 30 8.48 -13.14 30.80
N SER A 31 8.50 -11.86 30.43
CA SER A 31 7.50 -10.89 30.89
C SER A 31 6.40 -10.67 29.85
N GLU A 32 5.15 -10.60 30.31
CA GLU A 32 4.03 -10.12 29.52
C GLU A 32 4.13 -8.60 29.39
N LEU A 33 4.28 -8.11 28.15
CA LEU A 33 4.26 -6.67 27.85
C LEU A 33 2.83 -6.14 27.73
N GLY A 34 1.91 -6.99 27.29
CA GLY A 34 0.50 -6.63 27.17
C GLY A 34 -0.33 -7.68 26.44
N ARG A 35 -1.65 -7.48 26.51
CA ARG A 35 -2.66 -8.33 25.87
C ARG A 35 -3.71 -7.50 25.15
N VAL A 36 -4.18 -7.98 24.00
CA VAL A 36 -5.24 -7.33 23.21
C VAL A 36 -6.27 -8.37 22.78
N PRO A 37 -7.59 -8.10 22.90
CA PRO A 37 -8.61 -9.01 22.40
C PRO A 37 -8.60 -9.14 20.87
N LEU A 38 -8.65 -10.36 20.36
CA LEU A 38 -8.61 -10.63 18.92
C LEU A 38 -9.80 -10.04 18.17
N HIS A 39 -10.99 -10.00 18.77
CA HIS A 39 -12.20 -9.45 18.13
C HIS A 39 -12.14 -7.92 17.89
N ASN A 40 -11.13 -7.25 18.44
CA ASN A 40 -10.86 -5.83 18.20
C ASN A 40 -9.83 -5.60 17.08
N LEU A 41 -9.30 -6.67 16.50
CA LEU A 41 -8.23 -6.63 15.52
C LEU A 41 -8.72 -7.09 14.14
N GLU A 42 -8.30 -6.38 13.10
CA GLU A 42 -8.38 -6.85 11.71
C GLU A 42 -7.01 -7.27 11.17
N GLY A 43 -5.92 -6.84 11.81
CA GLY A 43 -4.57 -7.13 11.37
C GLY A 43 -3.54 -7.07 12.51
N ILE A 44 -2.44 -7.80 12.30
CA ILE A 44 -1.25 -7.83 13.14
C ILE A 44 -0.03 -7.77 12.23
N VAL A 45 0.86 -6.82 12.47
CA VAL A 45 2.15 -6.69 11.78
C VAL A 45 3.27 -6.86 12.79
N SER A 46 4.06 -7.92 12.64
CA SER A 46 5.20 -8.22 13.51
C SER A 46 6.53 -7.95 12.80
N PHE A 47 7.41 -7.23 13.48
CA PHE A 47 8.78 -6.92 13.05
C PHE A 47 9.83 -7.79 13.77
N GLY A 48 9.37 -8.72 14.62
CA GLY A 48 10.23 -9.53 15.50
C GLY A 48 10.70 -10.85 14.91
N TYR A 49 11.82 -11.35 15.45
CA TYR A 49 12.44 -12.60 15.00
C TYR A 49 11.86 -13.84 15.67
N ARG A 50 11.30 -13.71 16.89
CA ARG A 50 10.83 -14.87 17.67
C ARG A 50 9.53 -15.49 17.13
N GLY A 51 8.81 -14.77 16.27
CA GLY A 51 7.61 -15.26 15.61
C GLY A 51 6.39 -15.33 16.53
N THR A 52 5.48 -16.25 16.24
CA THR A 52 4.22 -16.42 16.97
C THR A 52 3.86 -17.88 17.18
N SER A 53 2.98 -18.15 18.14
CA SER A 53 2.48 -19.51 18.40
C SER A 53 1.56 -20.01 17.26
N PRO A 54 1.60 -21.31 16.90
CA PRO A 54 0.68 -21.89 15.92
C PRO A 54 -0.80 -21.72 16.29
N ALA A 55 -1.12 -21.73 17.59
CA ALA A 55 -2.48 -21.49 18.08
C ALA A 55 -2.99 -20.09 17.70
N LEU A 56 -2.15 -19.06 17.89
CA LEU A 56 -2.46 -17.70 17.47
C LEU A 56 -2.59 -17.60 15.94
N MET A 57 -1.68 -18.23 15.20
CA MET A 57 -1.75 -18.29 13.73
C MET A 57 -3.10 -18.86 13.26
N GLY A 58 -3.53 -19.98 13.85
CA GLY A 58 -4.82 -20.60 13.56
C GLY A 58 -6.02 -19.71 13.90
N ALA A 59 -6.02 -19.12 15.10
CA ALA A 59 -7.10 -18.22 15.53
C ALA A 59 -7.23 -16.98 14.63
N CYS A 60 -6.11 -16.37 14.23
CA CYS A 60 -6.10 -15.26 13.30
C CYS A 60 -6.68 -15.67 11.93
N ALA A 61 -6.24 -16.81 11.40
CA ALA A 61 -6.76 -17.37 10.15
C ALA A 61 -8.28 -17.65 10.17
N GLU A 62 -8.79 -18.21 11.26
CA GLU A 62 -10.22 -18.49 11.42
C GLU A 62 -11.07 -17.23 11.53
N LYS A 63 -10.56 -16.20 12.21
CA LYS A 63 -11.24 -14.91 12.40
C LYS A 63 -10.99 -13.92 11.27
N ASN A 64 -10.25 -14.30 10.22
CA ASN A 64 -9.82 -13.45 9.11
C ASN A 64 -9.03 -12.20 9.58
N ILE A 65 -8.21 -12.36 10.61
CA ILE A 65 -7.27 -11.34 11.10
C ILE A 65 -5.97 -11.53 10.31
N SER A 66 -5.54 -10.50 9.58
CA SER A 66 -4.30 -10.54 8.82
C SER A 66 -3.11 -10.68 9.78
N LEU A 67 -2.19 -11.61 9.53
CA LEU A 67 -0.95 -11.76 10.30
C LEU A 67 0.24 -11.70 9.36
N CYS A 68 0.98 -10.59 9.42
CA CYS A 68 2.08 -10.26 8.53
C CYS A 68 3.41 -10.13 9.29
N TYR A 69 4.48 -10.63 8.70
CA TYR A 69 5.86 -10.52 9.21
C TYR A 69 6.71 -9.65 8.31
N MET A 70 7.52 -8.81 8.92
CA MET A 70 8.49 -7.95 8.27
C MET A 70 9.85 -8.09 8.93
N THR A 71 10.93 -7.81 8.20
CA THR A 71 12.22 -7.53 8.83
C THR A 71 12.12 -6.28 9.69
N PRO A 72 13.03 -6.04 10.64
CA PRO A 72 13.06 -4.77 11.38
C PRO A 72 13.20 -3.54 10.47
N GLN A 73 13.84 -3.71 9.30
CA GLN A 73 13.95 -2.67 8.27
C GLN A 73 12.68 -2.53 7.41
N GLY A 74 11.60 -3.25 7.72
CA GLY A 74 10.29 -3.14 7.09
C GLY A 74 10.13 -3.90 5.77
N LYS A 75 11.05 -4.80 5.42
CA LYS A 75 10.90 -5.67 4.25
C LYS A 75 9.90 -6.78 4.56
N PHE A 76 8.89 -6.96 3.72
CA PHE A 76 7.96 -8.08 3.84
C PHE A 76 8.69 -9.43 3.81
N LEU A 77 8.35 -10.32 4.76
CA LEU A 77 8.90 -11.66 4.86
C LEU A 77 7.87 -12.71 4.49
N ALA A 78 6.75 -12.72 5.23
CA ALA A 78 5.73 -13.73 5.10
C ALA A 78 4.42 -13.21 5.67
N ARG A 79 3.34 -13.93 5.35
CA ARG A 79 2.04 -13.74 5.97
C ARG A 79 1.40 -15.11 6.20
N VAL A 80 0.62 -15.20 7.26
CA VAL A 80 -0.14 -16.41 7.57
C VAL A 80 -1.50 -16.30 6.90
N THR A 81 -1.82 -17.31 6.10
CA THR A 81 -3.14 -17.46 5.50
C THR A 81 -3.79 -18.72 6.05
N GLY A 82 -5.09 -18.65 6.28
CA GLY A 82 -5.87 -19.78 6.76
C GLY A 82 -6.19 -20.80 5.69
N LYS A 83 -7.12 -21.71 6.00
CA LYS A 83 -7.71 -22.61 5.01
C LYS A 83 -8.25 -21.80 3.83
N THR A 84 -7.97 -22.24 2.62
CA THR A 84 -8.48 -21.61 1.40
C THR A 84 -10.01 -21.58 1.44
N ARG A 85 -10.59 -20.39 1.62
CA ARG A 85 -12.04 -20.18 1.50
C ARG A 85 -12.35 -20.03 0.00
N GLY A 86 -12.59 -21.16 -0.66
CA GLY A 86 -12.77 -21.19 -2.10
C GLY A 86 -14.13 -20.64 -2.51
N ASN A 87 -14.18 -19.41 -3.04
CA ASN A 87 -15.20 -19.08 -4.02
C ASN A 87 -14.65 -19.45 -5.41
N VAL A 88 -14.67 -20.75 -5.72
CA VAL A 88 -14.11 -21.28 -6.97
C VAL A 88 -14.81 -20.67 -8.18
N VAL A 89 -16.10 -20.37 -8.07
CA VAL A 89 -16.88 -19.68 -9.11
C VAL A 89 -16.33 -18.28 -9.36
N LEU A 90 -16.08 -17.50 -8.29
CA LEU A 90 -15.48 -16.16 -8.40
C LEU A 90 -14.08 -16.21 -9.02
N ARG A 91 -13.23 -17.15 -8.58
CA ARG A 91 -11.87 -17.27 -9.14
C ARG A 91 -11.90 -17.69 -10.61
N LYS A 92 -12.77 -18.64 -10.97
CA LYS A 92 -12.98 -19.02 -12.36
C LYS A 92 -13.39 -17.82 -13.21
N GLN A 93 -14.36 -17.03 -12.74
CA GLN A 93 -14.76 -15.79 -13.40
C GLN A 93 -13.61 -14.78 -13.49
N GLN A 94 -12.79 -14.67 -12.45
CA GLN A 94 -11.60 -13.80 -12.43
C GLN A 94 -10.62 -14.22 -13.53
N TYR A 95 -10.24 -15.51 -13.60
CA TYR A 95 -9.36 -16.03 -14.65
C TYR A 95 -9.96 -15.87 -16.05
N GLU A 96 -11.27 -16.06 -16.22
CA GLU A 96 -11.94 -15.84 -17.51
C GLU A 96 -11.88 -14.36 -17.90
N SER A 97 -12.20 -13.46 -16.97
CA SER A 97 -12.18 -12.02 -17.20
C SER A 97 -10.78 -11.43 -17.41
N SER A 98 -9.73 -12.01 -16.81
CA SER A 98 -8.35 -11.54 -16.98
C SER A 98 -7.79 -11.94 -18.34
N ASN A 99 -8.27 -13.06 -18.90
CA ASN A 99 -7.94 -13.54 -20.25
C ASN A 99 -8.75 -12.86 -21.35
N ASP A 100 -9.89 -12.24 -21.04
CA ASP A 100 -10.61 -11.39 -21.98
C ASP A 100 -9.96 -10.00 -22.03
N ASP A 101 -9.33 -9.67 -23.18
CA ASP A 101 -8.60 -8.41 -23.33
C ASP A 101 -9.48 -7.17 -23.20
N THR A 102 -10.76 -7.25 -23.57
CA THR A 102 -11.70 -6.13 -23.48
C THR A 102 -12.06 -5.88 -22.03
N ILE A 103 -12.48 -6.92 -21.31
CA ILE A 103 -12.85 -6.81 -19.89
C ILE A 103 -11.65 -6.42 -19.05
N ALA A 104 -10.50 -7.07 -19.28
CA ALA A 104 -9.28 -6.77 -18.54
C ALA A 104 -8.80 -5.33 -18.76
N LEU A 105 -8.91 -4.82 -19.99
CA LEU A 105 -8.57 -3.43 -20.28
C LEU A 105 -9.49 -2.46 -19.52
N GLU A 106 -10.80 -2.69 -19.50
CA GLU A 106 -11.75 -1.80 -18.82
C GLU A 106 -11.56 -1.78 -17.29
N ILE A 107 -11.26 -2.93 -16.69
CA ILE A 107 -10.92 -3.00 -15.25
C ILE A 107 -9.59 -2.27 -14.98
N ALA A 108 -8.57 -2.52 -15.80
CA ALA A 108 -7.28 -1.85 -15.69
C ALA A 108 -7.40 -0.32 -15.84
N LYS A 109 -8.22 0.15 -16.79
CA LYS A 109 -8.52 1.58 -16.97
C LYS A 109 -9.11 2.17 -15.70
N SER A 110 -10.05 1.48 -15.05
CA SER A 110 -10.68 1.95 -13.81
C SER A 110 -9.64 2.21 -12.72
N CYS A 111 -8.70 1.28 -12.50
CA CYS A 111 -7.62 1.45 -11.53
C CYS A 111 -6.72 2.65 -11.87
N ILE A 112 -6.34 2.82 -13.14
CA ILE A 112 -5.48 3.93 -13.55
C ILE A 112 -6.21 5.27 -13.54
N LEU A 113 -7.51 5.29 -13.86
CA LEU A 113 -8.33 6.50 -13.71
C LEU A 113 -8.36 6.94 -12.25
N GLY A 114 -8.60 6.01 -11.32
CA GLY A 114 -8.55 6.30 -9.89
C GLY A 114 -7.18 6.83 -9.47
N LYS A 115 -6.08 6.20 -9.89
CA LYS A 115 -4.70 6.67 -9.65
C LYS A 115 -4.49 8.11 -10.10
N VAL A 116 -4.76 8.41 -11.38
CA VAL A 116 -4.48 9.72 -11.98
C VAL A 116 -5.39 10.79 -11.37
N HIS A 117 -6.67 10.47 -11.15
CA HIS A 117 -7.61 11.37 -10.50
C HIS A 117 -7.16 11.72 -9.08
N ASN A 118 -6.79 10.72 -8.28
CA ASN A 118 -6.37 10.90 -6.89
C ASN A 118 -5.04 11.64 -6.80
N ALA A 119 -4.06 11.33 -7.66
CA ALA A 119 -2.81 12.08 -7.76
C ALA A 119 -3.06 13.56 -8.05
N ARG A 120 -3.91 13.86 -9.04
CA ARG A 120 -4.31 15.24 -9.37
C ARG A 120 -4.98 15.93 -8.18
N TRP A 121 -5.87 15.24 -7.46
CA TRP A 121 -6.54 15.80 -6.29
C TRP A 121 -5.56 16.16 -5.16
N VAL A 122 -4.50 15.35 -4.96
CA VAL A 122 -3.42 15.70 -4.01
C VAL A 122 -2.73 17.00 -4.42
N LEU A 123 -2.41 17.18 -5.71
CA LEU A 123 -1.77 18.40 -6.22
C LEU A 123 -2.69 19.63 -6.08
N GLU A 124 -3.95 19.53 -6.50
CA GLU A 124 -4.92 20.64 -6.38
C GLU A 124 -5.12 21.06 -4.92
N ARG A 125 -5.13 20.10 -4.00
CA ARG A 125 -5.22 20.41 -2.57
C ARG A 125 -3.97 21.13 -2.07
N ALA A 126 -2.78 20.70 -2.50
CA ALA A 126 -1.53 21.36 -2.11
C ALA A 126 -1.48 22.82 -2.58
N ILE A 127 -1.92 23.10 -3.81
CA ILE A 127 -2.06 24.47 -4.33
C ILE A 127 -3.00 25.27 -3.44
N ARG A 128 -4.20 24.76 -3.16
CA ARG A 128 -5.20 25.48 -2.37
C ARG A 128 -4.74 25.76 -0.94
N ASP A 129 -4.11 24.78 -0.30
CA ASP A 129 -3.76 24.84 1.11
C ASP A 129 -2.39 25.56 1.32
N HIS A 130 -1.50 25.58 0.32
CA HIS A 130 -0.09 25.99 0.45
C HIS A 130 0.49 26.82 -0.72
N ALA A 131 -0.32 27.50 -1.53
CA ALA A 131 0.13 28.25 -2.72
C ALA A 131 1.34 29.18 -2.50
N MET A 132 1.47 29.81 -1.32
CA MET A 132 2.58 30.74 -1.03
C MET A 132 3.89 30.05 -0.61
N GLN A 133 3.88 28.75 -0.36
CA GLN A 133 5.03 27.98 0.14
C GLN A 133 5.67 27.07 -0.91
N ILE A 134 5.03 26.94 -2.07
CA ILE A 134 5.39 26.00 -3.13
C ILE A 134 5.43 26.74 -4.47
N ASP A 135 6.05 26.13 -5.48
CA ASP A 135 5.90 26.58 -6.88
C ASP A 135 4.50 26.22 -7.41
N ALA A 136 3.50 27.05 -7.07
CA ALA A 136 2.11 26.80 -7.38
C ALA A 136 1.84 26.72 -8.89
N GLU A 137 2.58 27.46 -9.71
CA GLU A 137 2.44 27.44 -11.17
C GLU A 137 2.92 26.10 -11.73
N ARG A 138 4.08 25.62 -11.31
CA ARG A 138 4.59 24.30 -11.69
C ARG A 138 3.66 23.17 -11.27
N VAL A 139 3.16 23.20 -10.03
CA VAL A 139 2.20 22.19 -9.54
C VAL A 139 0.88 22.27 -10.29
N LYS A 140 0.40 23.47 -10.64
CA LYS A 140 -0.82 23.65 -11.44
C LYS A 140 -0.67 23.10 -12.85
N LYS A 141 0.47 23.33 -13.49
CA LYS A 141 0.80 22.76 -14.80
C LYS A 141 0.78 21.23 -14.76
N ALA A 142 1.38 20.61 -13.74
CA ALA A 142 1.32 19.16 -13.54
C ALA A 142 -0.11 18.65 -13.36
N SER A 143 -0.94 19.37 -12.60
CA SER A 143 -2.36 19.02 -12.43
C SER A 143 -3.16 19.05 -13.75
N GLU A 144 -2.93 20.04 -14.61
CA GLU A 144 -3.58 20.11 -15.92
C GLU A 144 -3.08 19.00 -16.87
N LEU A 145 -1.79 18.65 -16.82
CA LEU A 145 -1.28 17.50 -17.57
C LEU A 145 -1.94 16.19 -17.12
N LEU A 146 -2.08 15.96 -15.81
CA LEU A 146 -2.79 14.79 -15.27
C LEU A 146 -4.27 14.78 -15.69
N LYS A 147 -4.92 15.95 -15.76
CA LYS A 147 -6.30 16.06 -16.27
C LYS A 147 -6.40 15.59 -17.71
N ASN A 148 -5.43 15.94 -18.56
CA ASN A 148 -5.37 15.46 -19.93
C ASN A 148 -5.10 13.94 -19.99
N SER A 149 -4.22 13.42 -19.13
CA SER A 149 -3.97 11.98 -19.02
C SER A 149 -5.23 11.18 -18.69
N ILE A 150 -6.18 11.72 -17.91
CA ILE A 150 -7.48 11.06 -17.65
C ILE A 150 -8.24 10.80 -18.96
N ALA A 151 -8.25 11.76 -19.89
CA ALA A 151 -8.91 11.58 -21.19
C ALA A 151 -8.20 10.49 -22.02
N MET A 152 -6.86 10.51 -22.05
CA MET A 152 -6.05 9.53 -22.78
C MET A 152 -6.24 8.10 -22.23
N VAL A 153 -6.29 7.95 -20.91
CA VAL A 153 -6.58 6.66 -20.25
C VAL A 153 -7.96 6.13 -20.62
N ARG A 154 -8.99 6.98 -20.70
CA ARG A 154 -10.33 6.55 -21.12
C ARG A 154 -10.34 6.06 -22.57
N SER A 155 -9.62 6.76 -23.45
CA SER A 155 -9.55 6.43 -24.88
C SER A 155 -8.54 5.33 -25.21
N SER A 156 -7.76 4.81 -24.25
CA SER A 156 -6.75 3.80 -24.54
C SER A 156 -7.40 2.54 -25.11
N THR A 157 -6.78 1.97 -26.14
CA THR A 157 -7.32 0.80 -26.85
C THR A 157 -6.55 -0.48 -26.54
N SER A 158 -5.42 -0.37 -25.85
CA SER A 158 -4.58 -1.50 -25.45
C SER A 158 -4.00 -1.34 -24.05
N LYS A 159 -3.60 -2.47 -23.46
CA LYS A 159 -2.90 -2.51 -22.16
C LYS A 159 -1.53 -1.82 -22.23
N ASP A 160 -0.88 -1.79 -23.39
CA ASP A 160 0.43 -1.17 -23.57
C ASP A 160 0.34 0.36 -23.63
N GLU A 161 -0.65 0.90 -24.35
CA GLU A 161 -0.98 2.33 -24.30
C GLU A 161 -1.31 2.76 -22.86
N LEU A 162 -2.13 1.97 -22.16
CA LEU A 162 -2.52 2.24 -20.79
C LEU A 162 -1.30 2.28 -19.84
N ARG A 163 -0.34 1.37 -19.98
CA ARG A 163 0.93 1.41 -19.24
C ARG A 163 1.78 2.63 -19.59
N GLY A 164 1.78 3.04 -20.85
CA GLY A 164 2.43 4.28 -21.29
C GLY A 164 1.87 5.51 -20.56
N TYR A 165 0.55 5.66 -20.56
CA TYR A 165 -0.14 6.76 -19.88
C TYR A 165 0.03 6.70 -18.35
N GLU A 166 0.02 5.50 -17.75
CA GLU A 166 0.31 5.32 -16.32
C GLU A 166 1.72 5.82 -15.97
N GLY A 167 2.72 5.42 -16.75
CA GLY A 167 4.11 5.83 -16.56
C GLY A 167 4.32 7.33 -16.72
N GLU A 168 3.70 7.94 -17.73
CA GLU A 168 3.71 9.39 -17.96
C GLU A 168 3.06 10.14 -16.79
N ALA A 169 1.86 9.74 -16.37
CA ALA A 169 1.16 10.35 -15.25
C ALA A 169 1.95 10.21 -13.93
N ALA A 170 2.58 9.06 -13.70
CA ALA A 170 3.46 8.87 -12.56
C ALA A 170 4.68 9.80 -12.63
N SER A 171 5.28 9.97 -13.80
CA SER A 171 6.41 10.89 -14.00
C SER A 171 6.01 12.35 -13.74
N ILE A 172 4.85 12.80 -14.25
CA ILE A 172 4.32 14.14 -14.01
C ILE A 172 4.12 14.38 -12.51
N TYR A 173 3.42 13.47 -11.83
CA TYR A 173 3.13 13.59 -10.41
C TYR A 173 4.41 13.58 -9.56
N PHE A 174 5.31 12.62 -9.78
CA PHE A 174 6.57 12.53 -9.05
C PHE A 174 7.55 13.66 -9.38
N GLY A 175 7.46 14.25 -10.58
CA GLY A 175 8.27 15.38 -11.02
C GLY A 175 7.95 16.70 -10.29
N VAL A 176 6.81 16.79 -9.59
CA VAL A 176 6.46 17.93 -8.73
C VAL A 176 6.32 17.54 -7.25
N PHE A 177 6.65 16.29 -6.90
CA PHE A 177 6.42 15.77 -5.56
C PHE A 177 7.27 16.46 -4.48
N ASP A 178 8.47 16.93 -4.81
CA ASP A 178 9.33 17.70 -3.90
C ASP A 178 8.68 19.01 -3.44
N GLU A 179 7.80 19.60 -4.25
CA GLU A 179 7.02 20.78 -3.87
C GLU A 179 6.02 20.48 -2.74
N LEU A 180 5.64 19.21 -2.57
CA LEU A 180 4.72 18.80 -1.51
C LEU A 180 5.44 18.62 -0.15
N ILE A 181 6.78 18.63 -0.14
CA ILE A 181 7.60 18.57 1.07
C ILE A 181 7.80 20.01 1.59
N LEU A 182 6.95 20.42 2.52
CA LEU A 182 6.87 21.80 3.02
C LEU A 182 7.85 22.07 4.17
N GLN A 183 8.37 21.02 4.81
CA GLN A 183 9.28 21.12 5.95
C GLN A 183 10.43 20.13 5.81
N GLN A 184 11.53 20.39 6.52
CA GLN A 184 12.68 19.49 6.59
C GLN A 184 13.36 19.18 5.24
N LYS A 185 13.28 20.11 4.25
CA LYS A 185 13.88 19.95 2.91
C LYS A 185 15.39 19.64 2.88
N LYS A 186 16.13 19.95 3.96
CA LYS A 186 17.54 19.56 4.08
C LYS A 186 17.73 18.05 4.24
N ASP A 187 16.79 17.40 4.92
CA ASP A 187 16.82 15.97 5.21
C ASP A 187 15.99 15.16 4.22
N PHE A 188 14.88 15.72 3.75
CA PHE A 188 13.92 15.06 2.88
C PHE A 188 13.82 15.82 1.57
N THR A 189 14.41 15.25 0.53
CA THR A 189 14.27 15.71 -0.86
C THR A 189 13.76 14.57 -1.71
N PHE A 190 13.19 14.91 -2.86
CA PHE A 190 12.64 13.92 -3.77
C PHE A 190 12.98 14.25 -5.22
N GLN A 191 13.91 13.48 -5.80
CA GLN A 191 14.33 13.63 -7.20
C GLN A 191 13.71 12.59 -8.14
N GLY A 192 12.83 11.73 -7.60
CA GLY A 192 12.19 10.63 -8.34
C GLY A 192 12.09 9.36 -7.49
N ARG A 193 11.34 8.38 -8.00
CA ARG A 193 11.18 7.09 -7.30
C ARG A 193 12.39 6.18 -7.51
N ASN A 194 13.11 5.86 -6.43
CA ASN A 194 14.04 4.74 -6.36
C ASN A 194 13.50 3.68 -5.39
N ARG A 195 13.66 2.38 -5.71
CA ARG A 195 12.93 1.31 -5.01
C ARG A 195 13.80 0.18 -4.48
N ARG A 196 14.98 -0.08 -5.04
CA ARG A 196 15.76 -1.32 -4.80
C ARG A 196 17.27 -1.10 -4.93
N PRO A 197 17.97 -0.72 -3.85
CA PRO A 197 17.42 -0.19 -2.58
C PRO A 197 16.97 1.27 -2.72
N PRO A 198 16.15 1.78 -1.78
CA PRO A 198 15.92 3.21 -1.66
C PRO A 198 17.22 3.94 -1.29
N MET A 199 17.53 5.03 -1.97
CA MET A 199 18.79 5.78 -1.77
C MET A 199 18.60 7.07 -0.96
N ASP A 200 17.35 7.39 -0.60
CA ASP A 200 17.01 8.55 0.20
C ASP A 200 15.87 8.24 1.17
N LYS A 201 15.78 9.08 2.22
CA LYS A 201 14.85 8.90 3.35
C LYS A 201 13.38 8.92 2.89
N MET A 202 13.04 9.76 1.91
CA MET A 202 11.68 9.86 1.40
C MET A 202 11.28 8.59 0.64
N ASN A 203 12.15 8.09 -0.24
CA ASN A 203 11.92 6.86 -0.96
C ASN A 203 11.89 5.63 -0.04
N ALA A 204 12.64 5.63 1.06
CA ALA A 204 12.58 4.60 2.09
C ALA A 204 11.20 4.56 2.76
N MET A 205 10.69 5.71 3.22
CA MET A 205 9.35 5.81 3.82
C MET A 205 8.25 5.37 2.85
N LEU A 206 8.27 5.87 1.61
CA LEU A 206 7.29 5.50 0.60
C LEU A 206 7.32 4.00 0.31
N SER A 207 8.51 3.40 0.19
CA SER A 207 8.63 1.96 -0.09
C SER A 207 8.12 1.11 1.06
N PHE A 208 8.37 1.53 2.30
CA PHE A 208 7.83 0.88 3.49
C PHE A 208 6.30 0.97 3.52
N VAL A 209 5.73 2.17 3.36
CA VAL A 209 4.28 2.37 3.38
C VAL A 209 3.58 1.64 2.23
N TYR A 210 4.17 1.61 1.02
CA TYR A 210 3.62 0.80 -0.08
C TYR A 210 3.66 -0.70 0.22
N THR A 211 4.64 -1.19 0.99
CA THR A 211 4.67 -2.58 1.44
C THR A 211 3.53 -2.87 2.41
N LEU A 212 3.29 -1.98 3.38
CA LEU A 212 2.12 -2.08 4.27
C LEU A 212 0.82 -2.10 3.47
N LEU A 213 0.65 -1.15 2.54
CA LEU A 213 -0.55 -1.02 1.73
C LEU A 213 -0.78 -2.24 0.83
N THR A 214 0.27 -2.76 0.19
CA THR A 214 0.18 -3.99 -0.60
C THR A 214 -0.32 -5.16 0.25
N ASN A 215 0.14 -5.29 1.49
CA ASN A 215 -0.33 -6.35 2.39
C ASN A 215 -1.80 -6.18 2.80
N MET A 216 -2.24 -4.93 2.99
CA MET A 216 -3.64 -4.62 3.26
C MET A 216 -4.53 -5.02 2.08
N GLU A 217 -4.17 -4.63 0.85
CA GLU A 217 -4.88 -5.01 -0.38
C GLU A 217 -4.92 -6.52 -0.56
N THR A 218 -3.78 -7.19 -0.39
CA THR A 218 -3.69 -8.64 -0.56
C THR A 218 -4.58 -9.38 0.46
N SER A 219 -4.60 -8.91 1.72
CA SER A 219 -5.47 -9.46 2.78
C SER A 219 -6.95 -9.20 2.49
N ALA A 220 -7.28 -8.01 1.97
CA ALA A 220 -8.64 -7.64 1.61
C ALA A 220 -9.18 -8.53 0.48
N LEU A 221 -8.40 -8.70 -0.59
CA LEU A 221 -8.70 -9.55 -1.74
C LEU A 221 -8.97 -11.01 -1.34
N GLU A 222 -8.10 -11.59 -0.51
CA GLU A 222 -8.30 -12.96 -0.03
C GLU A 222 -9.53 -13.10 0.85
N SER A 223 -9.83 -12.08 1.67
CA SER A 223 -11.01 -12.11 2.55
C SER A 223 -12.33 -12.16 1.78
N VAL A 224 -12.35 -11.70 0.52
CA VAL A 224 -13.51 -11.76 -0.39
C VAL A 224 -13.43 -12.91 -1.40
N GLY A 225 -12.35 -13.70 -1.38
CA GLY A 225 -12.19 -14.90 -2.19
C GLY A 225 -11.50 -14.71 -3.54
N LEU A 226 -11.05 -13.50 -3.86
CA LEU A 226 -10.26 -13.20 -5.07
C LEU A 226 -8.86 -13.79 -4.96
N ASP A 227 -8.25 -14.07 -6.11
CA ASP A 227 -6.83 -14.43 -6.22
C ASP A 227 -5.98 -13.15 -6.35
N PRO A 228 -5.15 -12.77 -5.36
CA PRO A 228 -4.37 -11.54 -5.42
C PRO A 228 -3.28 -11.54 -6.50
N CYS A 229 -2.90 -12.71 -7.03
CA CYS A 229 -1.84 -12.83 -8.03
C CYS A 229 -2.33 -12.53 -9.46
N VAL A 230 -3.65 -12.58 -9.69
CA VAL A 230 -4.28 -12.47 -11.01
C VAL A 230 -4.78 -11.04 -11.23
N GLY A 231 -3.89 -10.19 -11.76
CA GLY A 231 -4.17 -8.80 -12.07
C GLY A 231 -4.75 -8.59 -13.46
N TYR A 232 -5.14 -7.35 -13.74
CA TYR A 232 -5.72 -6.90 -15.00
C TYR A 232 -4.77 -5.98 -15.78
N LEU A 233 -3.91 -5.22 -15.09
CA LEU A 233 -2.92 -4.33 -15.72
C LEU A 233 -1.50 -4.86 -15.59
N HIS A 234 -1.07 -5.17 -14.37
CA HIS A 234 0.27 -5.68 -14.14
C HIS A 234 0.41 -7.10 -14.66
N THR A 235 1.43 -7.33 -15.50
CA THR A 235 1.67 -8.66 -16.08
C THR A 235 1.84 -9.71 -14.99
N GLU A 236 1.19 -10.85 -15.22
CA GLU A 236 1.34 -12.04 -14.40
C GLU A 236 2.81 -12.45 -14.38
N ARG A 237 3.39 -12.44 -13.20
CA ARG A 237 4.74 -12.95 -12.94
C ARG A 237 4.66 -13.86 -11.72
N PRO A 238 5.27 -15.06 -11.78
CA PRO A 238 5.28 -15.95 -10.63
C PRO A 238 5.73 -15.22 -9.35
N GLY A 239 4.93 -15.33 -8.29
CA GLY A 239 5.20 -14.71 -6.99
C GLY A 239 4.83 -13.22 -6.85
N ARG A 240 4.23 -12.60 -7.87
CA ARG A 240 3.75 -11.21 -7.80
C ARG A 240 2.25 -11.16 -7.49
N VAL A 241 1.88 -10.39 -6.47
CA VAL A 241 0.47 -10.08 -6.13
C VAL A 241 -0.12 -9.02 -7.07
N SER A 242 -0.26 -9.36 -8.35
CA SER A 242 -0.57 -8.39 -9.42
C SER A 242 -1.88 -7.64 -9.21
N LEU A 243 -2.95 -8.32 -8.75
CA LEU A 243 -4.22 -7.65 -8.47
C LEU A 243 -4.12 -6.68 -7.29
N ALA A 244 -3.42 -7.08 -6.23
CA ALA A 244 -3.19 -6.20 -5.09
C ALA A 244 -2.42 -4.93 -5.50
N LEU A 245 -1.48 -5.07 -6.44
CA LEU A 245 -0.75 -3.92 -6.99
C LEU A 245 -1.64 -3.06 -7.90
N ASP A 246 -2.53 -3.65 -8.69
CA ASP A 246 -3.49 -2.91 -9.52
C ASP A 246 -4.45 -2.09 -8.63
N MET A 247 -5.04 -2.71 -7.60
CA MET A 247 -5.95 -2.02 -6.67
C MET A 247 -5.24 -0.95 -5.86
N MET A 248 -4.00 -1.21 -5.44
CA MET A 248 -3.21 -0.25 -4.69
C MET A 248 -3.03 1.07 -5.46
N GLU A 249 -2.96 1.05 -6.80
CA GLU A 249 -2.69 2.25 -7.60
C GLU A 249 -3.68 3.41 -7.32
N GLU A 250 -4.94 3.11 -7.06
CA GLU A 250 -5.94 4.12 -6.69
C GLU A 250 -5.64 4.80 -5.34
N LEU A 251 -5.04 4.06 -4.41
CA LEU A 251 -4.83 4.49 -3.04
C LEU A 251 -3.47 5.15 -2.79
N ARG A 252 -2.47 4.95 -3.67
CA ARG A 252 -1.09 5.41 -3.44
C ARG A 252 -1.02 6.90 -3.09
N ALA A 253 -1.57 7.76 -3.93
CA ALA A 253 -1.46 9.20 -3.73
C ALA A 253 -2.25 9.66 -2.48
N VAL A 254 -3.50 9.25 -2.36
CA VAL A 254 -4.42 9.76 -1.33
C VAL A 254 -4.21 9.16 0.05
N LEU A 255 -3.69 7.94 0.13
CA LEU A 255 -3.44 7.24 1.38
C LEU A 255 -1.95 7.24 1.72
N ALA A 256 -1.13 6.56 0.91
CA ALA A 256 0.27 6.31 1.24
C ALA A 256 1.14 7.57 1.15
N ASP A 257 1.12 8.27 0.01
CA ASP A 257 1.99 9.42 -0.23
C ASP A 257 1.66 10.57 0.72
N ARG A 258 0.37 10.90 0.84
CA ARG A 258 -0.11 11.91 1.80
C ARG A 258 0.22 11.55 3.24
N PHE A 259 0.19 10.28 3.61
CA PHE A 259 0.59 9.84 4.94
C PHE A 259 2.08 10.15 5.17
N VAL A 260 2.95 9.77 4.24
CA VAL A 260 4.39 10.07 4.34
C VAL A 260 4.65 11.58 4.35
N LEU A 261 4.04 12.34 3.44
CA LEU A 261 4.14 13.80 3.42
C LEU A 261 3.68 14.41 4.74
N SER A 262 2.61 13.89 5.35
CA SER A 262 2.13 14.37 6.65
C SER A 262 3.14 14.11 7.77
N LEU A 263 3.77 12.93 7.80
CA LEU A 263 4.78 12.61 8.80
C LEU A 263 5.98 13.57 8.73
N VAL A 264 6.43 13.89 7.51
CA VAL A 264 7.55 14.82 7.28
C VAL A 264 7.13 16.27 7.54
N ASN A 265 6.00 16.71 6.99
CA ASN A 265 5.54 18.11 7.11
C ASN A 265 5.14 18.48 8.54
N LYS A 266 4.66 17.53 9.33
CA LYS A 266 4.37 17.71 10.76
C LYS A 266 5.57 17.44 11.67
N LYS A 267 6.75 17.14 11.11
CA LYS A 267 7.98 16.83 11.86
C LYS A 267 7.83 15.66 12.84
N MET A 268 6.94 14.72 12.53
CA MET A 268 6.76 13.49 13.32
C MET A 268 7.91 12.51 13.07
N ILE A 269 8.44 12.52 11.85
CA ILE A 269 9.65 11.80 11.46
C ILE A 269 10.69 12.83 11.03
N THR A 270 11.93 12.63 11.48
CA THR A 270 13.06 13.53 11.24
C THR A 270 14.23 12.77 10.61
N GLY A 271 15.24 13.50 10.15
CA GLY A 271 16.46 12.89 9.60
C GLY A 271 17.16 11.93 10.56
N LYS A 272 16.95 12.08 11.88
CA LYS A 272 17.54 11.23 12.93
C LYS A 272 16.93 9.83 13.02
N ASN A 273 15.78 9.60 12.39
CA ASN A 273 15.08 8.31 12.42
C ASN A 273 15.59 7.33 11.35
N PHE A 274 16.65 7.68 10.64
CA PHE A 274 17.25 6.88 9.57
C PHE A 274 18.71 6.58 9.90
N THR A 275 19.16 5.40 9.49
CA THR A 275 20.52 4.87 9.63
C THR A 275 21.09 4.53 8.28
#